data_AF-A0A2V1C597-F1
#
_entry.id   AF-A0A2V1C597-F1
#
_cell.length_a   1.000
_cell.length_b   1.000
_cell.length_c   1.000
_cell.angle_alpha   90.00
_cell.angle_beta   90.00
_cell.angle_gamma   90.00
#
_symmetry.space_group_name_H-M   'P 1'
#
loop_
_entity.id
_entity.type
_entity.pdbx_description
1 polymer ?
#
loop_
_entity_poly.entity_id
_entity_poly.type
_entity_poly.pdbx_seq_one_letter_code
_entity_poly.pdbx_strand_id
1 'polypeptide(L)'
;MAPRSKSDALRALLNTAKPAIAMAAHNPLSAKLAAEGGFDAVWVSGFELAASYAVPDANILPMSSHLEMTRSMAQAHVLDIPLIADLDTGFGNAINVAYIIPQYEAAGAAAVVIEDKTFPKDSSLRIDGRQKLVSIEEFQGKIAAAKAASSMLVIARTEALIADLGEDETLKRGMAYVDAGADAILIHSKKKTPDEILSVIFRSLSYSAPIHVSADPPFAEQHHYDHLQELEEPLYDDDK
;
A
#
# COMPACT_ATOMS: atom_id res chain seq x y z
N MET A 1 -18.25 8.50 -22.74
CA MET A 1 -17.84 8.65 -21.32
C MET A 1 -16.44 9.23 -21.31
N ALA A 2 -16.15 10.21 -20.47
CA ALA A 2 -14.76 10.62 -20.23
C ALA A 2 -13.96 9.39 -19.76
N PRO A 3 -12.67 9.26 -20.10
CA PRO A 3 -11.85 8.20 -19.53
C PRO A 3 -11.91 8.31 -18.00
N ARG A 4 -12.21 7.20 -17.32
CA ARG A 4 -12.09 7.12 -15.86
C ARG A 4 -10.66 7.54 -15.50
N SER A 5 -10.49 8.36 -14.45
CA SER A 5 -9.14 8.66 -13.96
C SER A 5 -8.45 7.35 -13.56
N LYS A 6 -7.12 7.30 -13.56
CA LYS A 6 -6.40 6.09 -13.09
C LYS A 6 -6.78 5.74 -11.64
N SER A 7 -7.09 6.76 -10.83
CA SER A 7 -7.63 6.62 -9.48
C SER A 7 -9.02 5.97 -9.47
N ASP A 8 -9.92 6.30 -10.41
CA ASP A 8 -11.23 5.64 -10.51
C ASP A 8 -11.11 4.19 -10.99
N ALA A 9 -10.16 3.92 -11.90
CA ALA A 9 -9.85 2.56 -12.34
C ALA A 9 -9.35 1.72 -11.15
N LEU A 10 -8.40 2.25 -10.37
CA LEU A 10 -7.93 1.58 -9.16
C LEU A 10 -9.04 1.44 -8.12
N ARG A 11 -9.87 2.48 -7.90
CA ARG A 11 -11.01 2.39 -6.97
C ARG A 11 -12.00 1.30 -7.37
N ALA A 12 -12.18 1.04 -8.66
CA ALA A 12 -13.02 -0.07 -9.14
C ALA A 12 -12.39 -1.46 -8.89
N LEU A 13 -11.07 -1.54 -8.80
CA LEU A 13 -10.33 -2.75 -8.41
C LEU A 13 -10.34 -2.99 -6.89
N LEU A 14 -10.53 -1.94 -6.08
CA LEU A 14 -10.68 -2.05 -4.63
C LEU A 14 -12.10 -2.56 -4.28
N ASN A 15 -12.37 -3.82 -4.65
CA ASN A 15 -13.63 -4.53 -4.41
C ASN A 15 -13.35 -5.75 -3.53
N THR A 16 -14.19 -5.98 -2.50
CA THR A 16 -14.04 -7.07 -1.54
C THR A 16 -14.33 -8.46 -2.11
N ALA A 17 -15.07 -8.55 -3.23
CA ALA A 17 -15.44 -9.85 -3.83
C ALA A 17 -14.31 -10.50 -4.65
N LYS A 18 -13.33 -9.72 -5.11
CA LYS A 18 -12.19 -10.26 -5.87
C LYS A 18 -10.94 -9.46 -5.56
N PRO A 19 -9.93 -10.07 -4.91
CA PRO A 19 -8.65 -9.41 -4.67
C PRO A 19 -8.01 -8.97 -6.00
N ALA A 20 -7.59 -7.71 -6.08
CA ALA A 20 -6.72 -7.23 -7.14
C ALA A 20 -5.26 -7.58 -6.80
N ILE A 21 -4.50 -8.02 -7.81
CA ILE A 21 -3.11 -8.41 -7.64
C ILE A 21 -2.20 -7.36 -8.28
N ALA A 22 -1.39 -6.71 -7.46
CA ALA A 22 -0.36 -5.78 -7.91
C ALA A 22 1.01 -6.47 -7.97
N MET A 23 1.77 -6.23 -9.05
CA MET A 23 3.15 -6.71 -9.18
C MET A 23 4.15 -5.58 -8.96
N ALA A 24 5.20 -5.85 -8.19
CA ALA A 24 6.28 -4.91 -7.95
C ALA A 24 7.08 -4.62 -9.23
N ALA A 25 7.49 -3.37 -9.40
CA ALA A 25 8.39 -2.94 -10.45
C ALA A 25 9.29 -1.80 -9.99
N HIS A 26 10.47 -1.70 -10.62
CA HIS A 26 11.49 -0.68 -10.35
C HIS A 26 12.03 0.02 -11.61
N ASN A 27 11.54 -0.33 -12.80
CA ASN A 27 11.79 0.40 -14.05
C ASN A 27 10.64 0.23 -15.07
N PRO A 28 10.63 1.00 -16.18
CA PRO A 28 9.59 0.88 -17.20
C PRO A 28 9.47 -0.52 -17.84
N LEU A 29 10.57 -1.26 -17.96
CA LEU A 29 10.56 -2.61 -18.53
C LEU A 29 9.84 -3.59 -17.62
N SER A 30 10.17 -3.62 -16.32
CA SER A 30 9.52 -4.48 -15.32
C SER A 30 8.03 -4.13 -15.18
N ALA A 31 7.68 -2.83 -15.19
CA ALA A 31 6.28 -2.41 -15.18
C ALA A 31 5.53 -2.91 -16.42
N LYS A 32 6.14 -2.82 -17.62
CA LYS A 32 5.55 -3.34 -18.85
C LYS A 32 5.32 -4.86 -18.77
N LEU A 33 6.30 -5.60 -18.26
CA LEU A 33 6.17 -7.06 -18.07
C LEU A 33 5.07 -7.41 -17.07
N ALA A 34 4.87 -6.62 -16.02
CA ALA A 34 3.75 -6.79 -15.10
C ALA A 34 2.39 -6.61 -15.83
N ALA A 35 2.24 -5.58 -16.66
CA ALA A 35 1.02 -5.41 -17.44
C ALA A 35 0.77 -6.55 -18.44
N GLU A 36 1.81 -6.95 -19.19
CA GLU A 36 1.72 -8.07 -20.14
C GLU A 36 1.49 -9.42 -19.44
N GLY A 37 1.92 -9.55 -18.19
CA GLY A 37 1.66 -10.70 -17.32
C GLY A 37 0.23 -10.77 -16.78
N GLY A 38 -0.61 -9.75 -17.02
CA GLY A 38 -2.02 -9.74 -16.63
C GLY A 38 -2.27 -9.33 -15.17
N PHE A 39 -1.33 -8.66 -14.52
CA PHE A 39 -1.55 -8.09 -13.18
C PHE A 39 -2.52 -6.90 -13.24
N ASP A 40 -3.28 -6.68 -12.16
CA ASP A 40 -4.31 -5.63 -12.10
C ASP A 40 -3.70 -4.24 -11.87
N ALA A 41 -2.51 -4.16 -11.28
CA ALA A 41 -1.80 -2.92 -10.96
C ALA A 41 -0.29 -3.14 -10.89
N VAL A 42 0.47 -2.04 -10.90
CA VAL A 42 1.90 -2.04 -10.62
C VAL A 42 2.16 -1.38 -9.28
N TRP A 43 2.92 -2.05 -8.43
CA TRP A 43 3.51 -1.48 -7.21
C TRP A 43 4.87 -0.88 -7.55
N VAL A 44 4.97 0.45 -7.53
CA VAL A 44 6.26 1.14 -7.69
C VAL A 44 7.02 0.98 -6.38
N SER A 45 7.96 0.03 -6.40
CA SER A 45 8.60 -0.48 -5.18
C SER A 45 9.77 0.38 -4.73
N GLY A 46 9.68 0.94 -3.52
CA GLY A 46 10.82 1.62 -2.88
C GLY A 46 12.00 0.68 -2.64
N PHE A 47 11.70 -0.57 -2.23
CA PHE A 47 12.70 -1.61 -1.99
C PHE A 47 13.44 -2.02 -3.27
N GLU A 48 12.72 -2.41 -4.33
CA GLU A 48 13.36 -2.84 -5.57
C GLU A 48 14.11 -1.69 -6.25
N LEU A 49 13.59 -0.46 -6.16
CA LEU A 49 14.28 0.71 -6.66
C LEU A 49 15.60 0.91 -5.90
N ALA A 50 15.60 0.93 -4.57
CA ALA A 50 16.83 1.03 -3.77
C ALA A 50 17.84 -0.08 -4.13
N ALA A 51 17.37 -1.32 -4.24
CA ALA A 51 18.19 -2.46 -4.63
C ALA A 51 18.80 -2.32 -6.03
N SER A 52 18.07 -1.77 -7.00
CA SER A 52 18.59 -1.51 -8.37
C SER A 52 19.73 -0.49 -8.40
N TYR A 53 19.84 0.36 -7.38
CA TYR A 53 20.96 1.29 -7.16
C TYR A 53 22.03 0.73 -6.21
N ALA A 54 21.89 -0.53 -5.78
CA ALA A 54 22.76 -1.19 -4.81
C ALA A 54 22.86 -0.42 -3.47
N VAL A 55 21.76 0.17 -3.02
CA VAL A 55 21.67 0.86 -1.72
C VAL A 55 20.57 0.26 -0.83
N PRO A 56 20.64 0.42 0.51
CA PRO A 56 19.58 -0.01 1.41
C PRO A 56 18.25 0.73 1.19
N ASP A 57 17.14 0.01 1.38
CA ASP A 57 15.78 0.55 1.52
C ASP A 57 15.63 1.28 2.87
N ALA A 58 16.18 2.49 2.93
CA ALA A 58 16.25 3.30 4.16
C ALA A 58 16.21 4.81 3.86
N ASN A 59 15.42 5.22 2.85
CA ASN A 59 15.41 6.58 2.30
C ASN A 59 16.81 7.12 1.90
N ILE A 60 17.70 6.23 1.44
CA ILE A 60 19.00 6.63 0.86
C ILE A 60 18.80 7.32 -0.48
N LEU A 61 17.88 6.79 -1.30
CA LEU A 61 17.48 7.45 -2.54
C LEU A 61 16.62 8.68 -2.23
N PRO A 62 16.86 9.81 -2.91
CA PRO A 62 16.03 10.98 -2.76
C PRO A 62 14.66 10.75 -3.40
N MET A 63 13.64 11.47 -2.89
CA MET A 63 12.28 11.45 -3.44
C MET A 63 12.23 11.67 -4.95
N SER A 64 13.09 12.53 -5.49
CA SER A 64 13.15 12.83 -6.92
C SER A 64 13.49 11.61 -7.79
N SER A 65 14.33 10.69 -7.31
CA SER A 65 14.63 9.45 -8.03
C SER A 65 13.41 8.54 -8.13
N HIS A 66 12.67 8.40 -7.03
CA HIS A 66 11.44 7.61 -7.00
C HIS A 66 10.32 8.23 -7.85
N LEU A 67 10.16 9.56 -7.80
CA LEU A 67 9.20 10.30 -8.60
C LEU A 67 9.49 10.20 -10.11
N GLU A 68 10.76 10.35 -10.51
CA GLU A 68 11.15 10.21 -11.92
C GLU A 68 10.93 8.79 -12.44
N MET A 69 11.19 7.78 -11.60
CA MET A 69 10.92 6.40 -11.95
C MET A 69 9.42 6.14 -12.12
N THR A 70 8.60 6.66 -11.20
CA THR A 70 7.13 6.59 -11.29
C THR A 70 6.63 7.22 -12.60
N ARG A 71 7.14 8.41 -12.94
CA ARG A 71 6.81 9.11 -14.19
C ARG A 71 7.21 8.31 -15.42
N SER A 72 8.42 7.74 -15.42
CA SER A 72 8.94 6.94 -16.52
C SER A 72 8.10 5.67 -16.74
N MET A 73 7.68 5.01 -15.67
CA MET A 73 6.76 3.86 -15.76
C MET A 73 5.40 4.30 -16.31
N ALA A 74 4.82 5.39 -15.81
CA ALA A 74 3.51 5.87 -16.25
C ALA A 74 3.49 6.29 -17.74
N GLN A 75 4.62 6.77 -18.25
CA GLN A 75 4.81 7.17 -19.64
C GLN A 75 5.10 5.99 -20.58
N ALA A 76 5.45 4.81 -20.07
CA ALA A 76 5.49 3.62 -20.88
C ALA A 76 4.05 3.35 -21.36
N HIS A 77 3.74 3.80 -22.58
CA HIS A 77 2.43 3.84 -23.26
C HIS A 77 1.68 2.49 -23.39
N VAL A 78 2.11 1.47 -22.66
CA VAL A 78 1.61 0.10 -22.61
C VAL A 78 0.99 -0.25 -21.25
N LEU A 79 1.06 0.63 -20.24
CA LEU A 79 0.42 0.40 -18.95
C LEU A 79 -1.02 0.95 -18.95
N ASP A 80 -1.97 0.11 -19.33
CA ASP A 80 -3.40 0.34 -19.10
C ASP A 80 -3.79 0.12 -17.63
N ILE A 81 -2.87 -0.38 -16.80
CA ILE A 81 -3.07 -0.69 -15.38
C ILE A 81 -2.57 0.44 -14.46
N PRO A 82 -3.24 0.70 -13.32
CA PRO A 82 -2.87 1.74 -12.37
C PRO A 82 -1.51 1.50 -11.70
N LEU A 83 -0.81 2.59 -11.39
CA LEU A 83 0.40 2.57 -10.56
C LEU A 83 0.07 2.92 -9.11
N ILE A 84 0.60 2.16 -8.16
CA ILE A 84 0.53 2.40 -6.72
C ILE A 84 1.95 2.68 -6.23
N ALA A 85 2.21 3.90 -5.76
CA ALA A 85 3.57 4.34 -5.42
C ALA A 85 3.89 4.17 -3.93
N ASP A 86 4.94 3.42 -3.58
CA ASP A 86 5.48 3.30 -2.22
C ASP A 86 6.28 4.55 -1.86
N LEU A 87 5.74 5.40 -0.99
CA LEU A 87 6.38 6.66 -0.61
C LEU A 87 7.07 6.59 0.76
N ASP A 88 7.37 5.38 1.24
CA ASP A 88 7.97 5.16 2.56
C ASP A 88 7.14 5.87 3.65
N THR A 89 7.75 6.75 4.44
CA THR A 89 7.05 7.54 5.48
C THR A 89 6.52 8.89 4.96
N GLY A 90 6.45 9.09 3.65
CA GLY A 90 6.08 10.36 2.99
C GLY A 90 7.24 11.38 2.86
N PHE A 91 8.49 10.91 2.87
CA PHE A 91 9.71 11.73 2.71
C PHE A 91 9.85 12.93 3.67
N GLY A 92 9.26 12.84 4.86
CA GLY A 92 9.37 13.86 5.90
C GLY A 92 8.12 13.97 6.79
N ASN A 93 7.68 15.20 7.05
CA ASN A 93 6.49 15.50 7.85
C ASN A 93 5.26 15.81 6.96
N ALA A 94 4.15 16.24 7.56
CA ALA A 94 2.92 16.57 6.82
C ALA A 94 3.08 17.66 5.74
N ILE A 95 4.01 18.61 5.92
CA ILE A 95 4.33 19.64 4.91
C ILE A 95 5.00 19.01 3.69
N ASN A 96 5.92 18.07 3.91
CA ASN A 96 6.54 17.31 2.82
C ASN A 96 5.48 16.51 2.07
N VAL A 97 4.59 15.82 2.79
CA VAL A 97 3.49 15.05 2.21
C VAL A 97 2.60 15.94 1.33
N ALA A 98 2.10 17.07 1.86
CA ALA A 98 1.27 17.99 1.08
C ALA A 98 1.96 18.49 -0.20
N TYR A 99 3.29 18.64 -0.17
CA TYR A 99 4.08 19.08 -1.31
C TYR A 99 4.25 18.00 -2.39
N ILE A 100 4.50 16.74 -2.00
CA ILE A 100 4.85 15.68 -2.96
C ILE A 100 3.64 15.00 -3.59
N ILE A 101 2.51 14.91 -2.89
CA ILE A 101 1.35 14.13 -3.34
C ILE A 101 0.83 14.60 -4.71
N PRO A 102 0.65 15.92 -4.97
CA PRO A 102 0.24 16.40 -6.29
C PRO A 102 1.27 16.08 -7.40
N GLN A 103 2.55 15.95 -7.06
CA GLN A 103 3.59 15.62 -8.03
C GLN A 103 3.52 14.15 -8.46
N TYR A 104 3.19 13.25 -7.53
CA TYR A 104 2.97 11.83 -7.84
C TYR A 104 1.68 11.62 -8.66
N GLU A 105 0.62 12.36 -8.34
CA GLU A 105 -0.60 12.38 -9.17
C GLU A 105 -0.27 12.87 -10.59
N ALA A 106 0.47 13.98 -10.73
CA ALA A 106 0.92 14.50 -12.03
C ALA A 106 1.91 13.56 -12.75
N ALA A 107 2.67 12.73 -12.03
CA ALA A 107 3.52 11.70 -12.60
C ALA A 107 2.72 10.49 -13.10
N GLY A 108 1.42 10.41 -12.82
CA GLY A 108 0.52 9.35 -13.31
C GLY A 108 0.30 8.20 -12.33
N ALA A 109 0.64 8.38 -11.04
CA ALA A 109 0.23 7.45 -9.99
C ALA A 109 -1.29 7.51 -9.78
N ALA A 110 -1.90 6.35 -9.53
CA ALA A 110 -3.32 6.23 -9.18
C ALA A 110 -3.54 6.27 -7.67
N ALA A 111 -2.56 5.78 -6.91
CA ALA A 111 -2.52 5.83 -5.46
C ALA A 111 -1.09 6.02 -4.98
N VAL A 112 -0.98 6.48 -3.75
CA VAL A 112 0.25 6.45 -2.97
C VAL A 112 0.07 5.64 -1.71
N VAL A 113 1.16 5.09 -1.20
CA VAL A 113 1.23 4.46 0.11
C VAL A 113 2.22 5.23 0.97
N ILE A 114 1.81 5.55 2.20
CA ILE A 114 2.70 6.08 3.24
C ILE A 114 2.59 5.20 4.49
N GLU A 115 3.67 5.01 5.22
CA GLU A 115 3.72 4.18 6.45
C GLU A 115 3.90 5.00 7.74
N ASP A 116 3.34 4.49 8.84
CA ASP A 116 3.31 5.14 10.17
C ASP A 116 4.62 5.06 10.97
N LYS A 117 5.76 4.96 10.28
CA LYS A 117 7.11 5.04 10.86
C LYS A 117 7.69 6.45 10.87
N THR A 118 8.79 6.61 11.61
CA THR A 118 9.62 7.82 11.60
C THR A 118 10.49 7.90 10.34
N PHE A 119 10.72 9.10 9.81
CA PHE A 119 11.71 9.36 8.76
C PHE A 119 13.14 9.48 9.34
N PRO A 120 14.18 8.97 8.67
CA PRO A 120 14.13 8.09 7.49
C PRO A 120 13.61 6.70 7.84
N LYS A 121 12.99 6.04 6.85
CA LYS A 121 12.47 4.67 6.92
C LYS A 121 13.52 3.70 7.42
N ASP A 122 13.04 2.75 8.20
CA ASP A 122 13.74 1.50 8.48
C ASP A 122 12.92 0.36 7.88
N SER A 123 13.53 -0.40 6.97
CA SER A 123 12.84 -1.46 6.22
C SER A 123 12.24 -2.49 7.18
N SER A 124 11.01 -2.92 6.88
CA SER A 124 10.29 -3.94 7.66
C SER A 124 10.99 -5.29 7.65
N LEU A 125 11.84 -5.53 6.64
CA LEU A 125 12.64 -6.74 6.47
C LEU A 125 13.99 -6.68 7.20
N ARG A 126 14.36 -5.52 7.79
CA ARG A 126 15.64 -5.41 8.49
C ARG A 126 15.57 -6.13 9.83
N ILE A 127 16.39 -7.17 9.98
CA ILE A 127 16.63 -7.86 11.25
C ILE A 127 17.20 -6.85 12.25
N ASP A 128 16.62 -6.81 13.45
CA ASP A 128 16.96 -5.84 14.50
C ASP A 128 16.82 -4.37 14.03
N GLY A 129 15.82 -4.14 13.17
CA GLY A 129 15.31 -2.87 12.70
C GLY A 129 14.82 -1.94 13.82
N ARG A 130 14.96 -0.62 13.65
CA ARG A 130 14.23 0.36 14.47
C ARG A 130 12.82 0.46 13.92
N GLN A 131 11.92 -0.37 14.43
CA GLN A 131 10.50 -0.34 14.06
C GLN A 131 9.74 0.70 14.89
N LYS A 132 10.25 1.95 14.91
CA LYS A 132 9.66 3.04 15.68
C LYS A 132 8.53 3.69 14.88
N LEU A 133 7.33 3.60 15.44
CA LEU A 133 6.15 4.26 14.89
C LEU A 133 6.05 5.71 15.38
N VAL A 134 5.47 6.57 14.56
CA VAL A 134 4.98 7.89 15.02
C VAL A 134 3.69 7.72 15.82
N SER A 135 3.26 8.79 16.50
CA SER A 135 1.95 8.77 17.16
C SER A 135 0.83 8.66 16.11
N ILE A 136 -0.35 8.20 16.56
CA ILE A 136 -1.52 8.11 15.69
C ILE A 136 -1.84 9.50 15.12
N GLU A 137 -1.81 10.53 15.96
CA GLU A 137 -2.15 11.91 15.62
C GLU A 137 -1.15 12.51 14.61
N GLU A 138 0.14 12.22 14.75
CA GLU A 138 1.16 12.66 13.79
C GLU A 138 0.88 12.06 12.41
N PHE A 139 0.56 10.77 12.35
CA PHE A 139 0.28 10.10 11.07
C PHE A 139 -1.07 10.50 10.46
N GLN A 140 -2.11 10.69 11.28
CA GLN A 140 -3.37 11.29 10.85
C GLN A 140 -3.15 12.66 10.21
N GLY A 141 -2.26 13.48 10.79
CA GLY A 141 -1.87 14.77 10.21
C GLY A 141 -1.25 14.65 8.82
N LYS A 142 -0.42 13.62 8.57
CA LYS A 142 0.14 13.34 7.25
C LYS A 142 -0.95 12.92 6.24
N ILE A 143 -1.86 12.04 6.65
CA ILE A 143 -2.98 11.58 5.80
C ILE A 143 -3.88 12.77 5.43
N ALA A 144 -4.31 13.56 6.42
CA ALA A 144 -5.14 14.74 6.20
C ALA A 144 -4.46 15.75 5.26
N ALA A 145 -3.14 15.95 5.39
CA ALA A 145 -2.37 16.81 4.51
C ALA A 145 -2.33 16.28 3.06
N ALA A 146 -2.20 14.96 2.88
CA ALA A 146 -2.27 14.34 1.55
C ALA A 146 -3.64 14.56 0.90
N LYS A 147 -4.72 14.30 1.64
CA LYS A 147 -6.11 14.45 1.17
C LYS A 147 -6.49 15.90 0.88
N ALA A 148 -5.95 16.86 1.63
CA ALA A 148 -6.17 18.27 1.37
C ALA A 148 -5.43 18.76 0.11
N ALA A 149 -4.32 18.13 -0.26
CA ALA A 149 -3.49 18.55 -1.39
C ALA A 149 -3.94 17.96 -2.75
N SER A 150 -4.64 16.83 -2.75
CA SER A 150 -4.97 16.07 -3.98
C SER A 150 -6.17 15.15 -3.80
N SER A 151 -6.86 14.86 -4.91
CA SER A 151 -7.91 13.84 -5.01
C SER A 151 -7.40 12.41 -5.16
N MET A 152 -6.09 12.21 -5.30
CA MET A 152 -5.46 10.90 -5.44
C MET A 152 -5.79 9.99 -4.23
N LEU A 153 -5.82 8.68 -4.49
CA LEU A 153 -6.01 7.68 -3.44
C LEU A 153 -4.82 7.65 -2.49
N VAL A 154 -5.10 7.64 -1.19
CA VAL A 154 -4.07 7.54 -0.14
C VAL A 154 -4.29 6.24 0.62
N ILE A 155 -3.30 5.35 0.55
CA ILE A 155 -3.28 4.09 1.29
C ILE A 155 -2.40 4.31 2.53
N ALA A 156 -2.98 4.13 3.71
CA ALA A 156 -2.26 4.23 4.97
C ALA A 156 -1.72 2.85 5.36
N ARG A 157 -0.40 2.69 5.35
CA ARG A 157 0.28 1.48 5.80
C ARG A 157 0.56 1.55 7.29
N THR A 158 0.03 0.60 8.05
CA THR A 158 0.37 0.46 9.46
C THR A 158 1.42 -0.63 9.65
N GLU A 159 2.46 -0.28 10.38
CA GLU A 159 3.59 -1.15 10.71
C GLU A 159 3.51 -1.67 12.15
N ALA A 160 2.32 -1.62 12.77
CA ALA A 160 2.08 -2.06 14.15
C ALA A 160 2.44 -3.53 14.39
N LEU A 161 2.11 -4.43 13.45
CA LEU A 161 2.52 -5.85 13.55
C LEU A 161 4.04 -6.02 13.35
N ILE A 162 4.65 -5.25 12.43
CA ILE A 162 6.10 -5.25 12.23
C ILE A 162 6.86 -4.78 13.47
N ALA A 163 6.29 -3.81 14.18
CA ALA A 163 6.77 -3.27 15.45
C ALA A 163 6.36 -4.12 16.67
N ASP A 164 5.77 -5.30 16.46
CA ASP A 164 5.39 -6.27 17.50
C ASP A 164 4.40 -5.68 18.54
N LEU A 165 3.52 -4.74 18.14
CA LEU A 165 2.49 -4.12 18.99
C LEU A 165 1.16 -4.90 19.02
N GLY A 166 0.97 -5.83 18.09
CA GLY A 166 -0.18 -6.73 18.03
C GLY A 166 -1.41 -6.19 17.29
N GLU A 167 -2.41 -7.05 17.17
CA GLU A 167 -3.61 -6.82 16.34
C GLU A 167 -4.50 -5.68 16.85
N ASP A 168 -4.64 -5.53 18.16
CA ASP A 168 -5.51 -4.49 18.75
C ASP A 168 -4.99 -3.08 18.45
N GLU A 169 -3.68 -2.86 18.56
CA GLU A 169 -3.05 -1.59 18.19
C GLU A 169 -3.11 -1.37 16.67
N THR A 170 -2.99 -2.45 15.87
CA THR A 170 -3.13 -2.41 14.41
C THR A 170 -4.54 -1.93 14.01
N LEU A 171 -5.59 -2.50 14.62
CA LEU A 171 -6.98 -2.06 14.38
C LEU A 171 -7.21 -0.62 14.81
N LYS A 172 -6.74 -0.25 16.01
CA LYS A 172 -6.87 1.11 16.54
C LYS A 172 -6.24 2.15 15.60
N ARG A 173 -5.04 1.86 15.10
CA ARG A 173 -4.33 2.69 14.11
C ARG A 173 -5.08 2.75 12.80
N GLY A 174 -5.45 1.59 12.25
CA GLY A 174 -6.22 1.48 11.02
C GLY A 174 -7.48 2.36 11.05
N MET A 175 -8.33 2.20 12.06
CA MET A 175 -9.57 3.00 12.21
C MET A 175 -9.28 4.50 12.29
N ALA A 176 -8.27 4.91 13.07
CA ALA A 176 -7.90 6.32 13.17
C ALA A 176 -7.39 6.88 11.82
N TYR A 177 -6.73 6.07 11.00
CA TYR A 177 -6.23 6.49 9.69
C TYR A 177 -7.35 6.64 8.67
N VAL A 178 -8.39 5.81 8.78
CA VAL A 178 -9.65 5.96 8.03
C VAL A 178 -10.35 7.25 8.42
N ASP A 179 -10.47 7.53 9.72
CA ASP A 179 -11.09 8.78 10.22
C ASP A 179 -10.36 10.04 9.71
N ALA A 180 -9.05 9.93 9.47
CA ALA A 180 -8.24 11.01 8.87
C ALA A 180 -8.37 11.12 7.34
N GLY A 181 -9.09 10.19 6.70
CA GLY A 181 -9.41 10.22 5.27
C GLY A 181 -8.59 9.28 4.38
N ALA A 182 -7.89 8.29 4.94
CA ALA A 182 -7.26 7.24 4.12
C ALA A 182 -8.31 6.47 3.32
N ASP A 183 -8.05 6.23 2.03
CA ASP A 183 -8.96 5.49 1.15
C ASP A 183 -8.89 3.97 1.37
N ALA A 184 -7.78 3.47 1.92
CA ALA A 184 -7.55 2.06 2.24
C ALA A 184 -6.44 1.92 3.29
N ILE A 185 -6.42 0.78 3.98
CA ILE A 185 -5.40 0.45 4.98
C ILE A 185 -4.54 -0.70 4.45
N LEU A 186 -3.21 -0.55 4.53
CA LEU A 186 -2.28 -1.63 4.27
C LEU A 186 -1.79 -2.20 5.60
N ILE A 187 -2.10 -3.48 5.83
CA ILE A 187 -1.61 -4.23 7.00
C ILE A 187 -0.42 -5.07 6.55
N HIS A 188 0.72 -4.89 7.22
CA HIS A 188 1.94 -5.59 6.88
C HIS A 188 2.45 -6.41 8.06
N SER A 189 2.95 -7.62 7.76
CA SER A 189 3.53 -8.55 8.72
C SER A 189 4.80 -9.18 8.15
N LYS A 190 5.75 -9.49 9.05
CA LYS A 190 6.98 -10.25 8.78
C LYS A 190 6.85 -11.73 9.17
N LYS A 191 5.68 -12.16 9.66
CA LYS A 191 5.43 -13.56 10.00
C LYS A 191 5.27 -14.40 8.74
N LYS A 192 5.63 -15.68 8.85
CA LYS A 192 5.52 -16.65 7.74
C LYS A 192 4.09 -17.07 7.46
N THR A 193 3.21 -16.94 8.44
CA THR A 193 1.81 -17.34 8.33
C THR A 193 0.91 -16.12 8.22
N PRO A 194 -0.23 -16.26 7.55
CA PRO A 194 -1.11 -15.13 7.28
C PRO A 194 -2.07 -14.80 8.42
N ASP A 195 -2.06 -15.61 9.48
CA ASP A 195 -3.12 -15.66 10.49
C ASP A 195 -3.41 -14.28 11.11
N GLU A 196 -2.38 -13.50 11.45
CA GLU A 196 -2.58 -12.19 12.08
C GLU A 196 -3.09 -11.14 11.09
N ILE A 197 -2.70 -11.21 9.82
CA ILE A 197 -3.24 -10.33 8.78
C ILE A 197 -4.71 -10.67 8.57
N LEU A 198 -5.03 -11.95 8.38
CA LEU A 198 -6.41 -12.42 8.19
C LEU A 198 -7.28 -12.10 9.42
N SER A 199 -6.77 -12.31 10.63
CA SER A 199 -7.47 -11.96 11.88
C SER A 199 -7.82 -10.47 11.92
N VAL A 200 -6.86 -9.58 11.67
CA VAL A 200 -7.12 -8.13 11.65
C VAL A 200 -8.13 -7.78 10.56
N ILE A 201 -8.01 -8.35 9.35
CA ILE A 201 -8.98 -8.14 8.27
C ILE A 201 -10.39 -8.57 8.72
N PHE A 202 -10.57 -9.79 9.22
CA PHE A 202 -11.89 -10.27 9.65
C PHE A 202 -12.49 -9.41 10.76
N ARG A 203 -11.69 -9.03 11.74
CA ARG A 203 -12.12 -8.16 12.84
C ARG A 203 -12.53 -6.78 12.36
N SER A 204 -11.81 -6.22 11.38
CA SER A 204 -12.10 -4.90 10.81
C SER A 204 -13.42 -4.82 10.02
N LEU A 205 -13.89 -5.95 9.44
CA LEU A 205 -15.15 -6.01 8.70
C LEU A 205 -16.35 -5.64 9.59
N SER A 206 -16.26 -5.92 10.89
CA SER A 206 -17.27 -5.52 11.88
C SER A 206 -17.33 -4.00 12.12
N TYR A 207 -16.33 -3.24 11.67
CA TYR A 207 -16.22 -1.79 11.87
C TYR A 207 -16.55 -0.97 10.61
N SER A 208 -17.02 -1.60 9.52
CA SER A 208 -17.23 -0.92 8.22
C SER A 208 -15.96 -0.22 7.69
N ALA A 209 -14.78 -0.75 8.02
CA ALA A 209 -13.48 -0.19 7.63
C ALA A 209 -13.18 -0.45 6.13
N PRO A 210 -12.47 0.46 5.43
CA PRO A 210 -12.19 0.37 4.01
C PRO A 210 -11.21 -0.76 3.67
N ILE A 211 -11.09 -0.98 2.36
CA ILE A 211 -10.36 -2.06 1.71
C ILE A 211 -8.98 -2.30 2.33
N HIS A 212 -8.70 -3.57 2.61
CA HIS A 212 -7.42 -4.04 3.10
C HIS A 212 -6.50 -4.37 1.93
N VAL A 213 -5.33 -3.74 1.92
CA VAL A 213 -4.21 -4.12 1.05
C VAL A 213 -3.23 -4.89 1.91
N SER A 214 -2.71 -6.02 1.43
CA SER A 214 -1.62 -6.72 2.10
C SER A 214 -0.41 -6.71 1.17
N ALA A 215 0.74 -6.30 1.70
CA ALA A 215 2.02 -6.43 1.02
C ALA A 215 2.77 -7.64 1.56
N ASP A 216 3.42 -8.33 0.62
CA ASP A 216 4.32 -9.48 0.73
C ASP A 216 3.68 -10.88 0.70
N PRO A 217 4.23 -11.77 -0.15
CA PRO A 217 3.81 -13.16 -0.24
C PRO A 217 4.79 -14.07 0.50
N PRO A 218 4.60 -14.37 1.78
CA PRO A 218 4.83 -15.75 2.22
C PRO A 218 3.83 -16.70 1.52
N PHE A 219 2.72 -16.17 1.00
CA PHE A 219 1.64 -16.92 0.36
C PHE A 219 2.01 -17.63 -0.95
N ALA A 220 2.86 -17.03 -1.80
CA ALA A 220 3.07 -17.52 -3.16
C ALA A 220 3.97 -18.77 -3.24
N GLU A 221 4.72 -19.11 -2.19
CA GLU A 221 5.56 -20.32 -2.19
C GLU A 221 4.82 -21.58 -1.73
N GLN A 222 3.62 -21.49 -1.12
CA GLN A 222 2.96 -22.67 -0.56
C GLN A 222 1.47 -22.85 -0.87
N HIS A 223 0.73 -21.80 -1.26
CA HIS A 223 -0.71 -21.94 -1.49
C HIS A 223 -1.15 -21.19 -2.75
N HIS A 224 -1.70 -21.94 -3.70
CA HIS A 224 -2.47 -21.37 -4.81
C HIS A 224 -3.55 -20.45 -4.24
N TYR A 225 -3.78 -19.28 -4.86
CA TYR A 225 -4.74 -18.26 -4.43
C TYR A 225 -6.21 -18.75 -4.31
N ASP A 226 -6.47 -20.01 -4.64
CA ASP A 226 -7.76 -20.69 -4.59
C ASP A 226 -8.43 -20.59 -3.21
N HIS A 227 -7.66 -20.60 -2.12
CA HIS A 227 -8.22 -20.54 -0.76
C HIS A 227 -8.82 -19.19 -0.36
N LEU A 228 -8.52 -18.09 -1.07
CA LEU A 228 -9.20 -16.82 -0.82
C LEU A 228 -10.60 -16.78 -1.47
N GLN A 229 -10.85 -17.60 -2.50
CA GLN A 229 -12.16 -17.73 -3.14
C GLN A 229 -13.06 -18.73 -2.39
N GLU A 230 -12.49 -19.74 -1.73
CA GLU A 230 -13.23 -20.74 -0.93
C GLU A 230 -13.85 -20.17 0.35
N LEU A 231 -13.50 -18.95 0.77
CA LEU A 231 -14.01 -18.30 1.98
C LEU A 231 -15.34 -17.55 1.77
N GLU A 232 -15.95 -17.64 0.59
CA GLU A 232 -17.27 -17.06 0.26
C GLU A 232 -18.47 -17.96 0.63
N GLU A 233 -18.30 -19.06 1.38
CA GLU A 233 -19.48 -19.76 1.89
C GLU A 233 -20.14 -18.94 3.02
N PRO A 234 -21.39 -18.49 2.85
CA PRO A 234 -22.10 -17.81 3.91
C PRO A 234 -22.34 -18.81 5.05
N LEU A 235 -21.87 -18.46 6.24
CA LEU A 235 -22.36 -19.03 7.51
C LEU A 235 -23.82 -18.57 7.72
N TYR A 236 -24.73 -19.07 6.88
CA TYR A 236 -26.16 -19.11 7.17
C TYR A 236 -26.51 -20.55 7.50
N ASP A 237 -26.70 -20.78 8.79
CA ASP A 237 -27.27 -21.98 9.37
C ASP A 237 -28.76 -22.04 9.01
N ASP A 238 -29.07 -22.75 7.92
CA ASP A 238 -30.41 -23.27 7.63
C ASP A 238 -30.44 -24.75 8.06
N ASP A 239 -30.88 -25.02 9.29
CA ASP A 239 -31.82 -26.09 9.68
C ASP A 239 -31.64 -26.56 11.15
N LYS A 240 -32.43 -25.97 12.08
CA LYS A 240 -33.35 -26.62 13.07
C LYS A 240 -33.57 -25.84 14.37
#